data_AF-A0A6P9A018-F1
#
_entry.id   AF-A0A6P9A018-F1
#
_cell.length_a   1.000
_cell.length_b   1.000
_cell.length_c   1.000
_cell.angle_alpha   90.00
_cell.angle_beta   90.00
_cell.angle_gamma   90.00
#
_symmetry.space_group_name_H-M   'P 1'
#
loop_
_entity.id
_entity.type
_entity.pdbx_description
1 polymer ?
#
loop_
_entity_poly.entity_id
_entity_poly.type
_entity_poly.pdbx_seq_one_letter_code
_entity_poly.pdbx_strand_id
1 'polypeptide(L)'
;MARALFIVLALAATAYADEYAFNQVDEIVARLNVCLAPVPQSPSSFYTPAANCIMKARWSLDDGNTKESLSGSIAKCLARQRVNAGIVATAQKCLRESLAKDLKPALEESDYSAEQLDEISSRIRACLTSIPETEYHTPASDCRNNALIEAGEGYPKESLVDFIIPCLNGKSIAAPVVSAAQQCITAALAEPLSA
;
A
#
# COMPACT_ATOMS: atom_id res chain seq x y z
N MET A 1 19.36 -1.65 -57.59
CA MET A 1 19.10 -2.25 -56.27
C MET A 1 20.07 -1.63 -55.26
N ALA A 2 19.57 -0.81 -54.33
CA ALA A 2 20.22 -0.40 -53.07
C ALA A 2 19.13 0.33 -52.27
N ARG A 3 18.32 -0.41 -51.49
CA ARG A 3 18.37 -0.52 -50.02
C ARG A 3 18.35 0.84 -49.29
N ALA A 4 17.19 1.10 -48.71
CA ALA A 4 16.86 2.18 -47.80
C ALA A 4 17.75 2.18 -46.55
N LEU A 5 18.04 3.38 -46.02
CA LEU A 5 18.44 3.57 -44.63
C LEU A 5 17.46 4.56 -43.99
N PHE A 6 16.50 4.02 -43.23
CA PHE A 6 15.70 4.77 -42.28
C PHE A 6 16.59 5.06 -41.06
N ILE A 7 16.85 6.34 -40.80
CA ILE A 7 17.40 6.78 -39.53
C ILE A 7 16.21 6.99 -38.58
N VAL A 8 15.93 5.99 -37.75
CA VAL A 8 15.07 6.17 -36.57
C VAL A 8 16.00 6.63 -35.44
N LEU A 9 16.06 7.95 -35.20
CA LEU A 9 16.60 8.49 -33.96
C LEU A 9 15.65 8.07 -32.83
N ALA A 10 15.99 6.99 -32.13
CA ALA A 10 15.39 6.67 -30.86
C ALA A 10 15.86 7.74 -29.85
N LEU A 11 14.97 8.66 -29.48
CA LEU A 11 15.14 9.46 -28.28
C LEU A 11 15.12 8.49 -27.07
N ALA A 12 16.29 8.10 -26.60
CA ALA A 12 16.45 7.60 -25.25
C ALA A 12 16.31 8.79 -24.31
N ALA A 13 15.05 9.15 -24.00
CA ALA A 13 14.77 9.96 -22.84
C ALA A 13 15.08 9.09 -21.61
N THR A 14 16.31 9.16 -21.11
CA THR A 14 16.63 8.75 -19.74
C THR A 14 16.04 9.82 -18.82
N ALA A 15 14.72 9.82 -18.70
CA ALA A 15 14.10 10.36 -17.52
C ALA A 15 14.49 9.42 -16.38
N TYR A 16 15.35 9.89 -15.48
CA TYR A 16 15.40 9.34 -14.13
C TYR A 16 14.02 9.65 -13.53
N ALA A 17 13.08 8.75 -13.75
CA ALA A 17 11.78 8.80 -13.12
C ALA A 17 11.99 8.47 -11.65
N ASP A 18 11.41 9.26 -10.75
CA ASP A 18 11.07 8.80 -9.41
C ASP A 18 10.36 7.45 -9.57
N GLU A 19 11.07 6.35 -9.28
CA GLU A 19 10.83 5.08 -9.98
C GLU A 19 9.53 4.38 -9.54
N TYR A 20 8.97 4.81 -8.39
CA TYR A 20 7.69 4.34 -7.87
C TYR A 20 6.94 5.46 -7.13
N ALA A 21 5.66 5.62 -7.42
CA ALA A 21 4.77 6.44 -6.59
C ALA A 21 4.55 5.80 -5.21
N PHE A 22 4.13 6.58 -4.21
CA PHE A 22 3.97 6.10 -2.84
C PHE A 22 3.05 4.87 -2.75
N ASN A 23 1.90 4.91 -3.44
CA ASN A 23 0.95 3.78 -3.51
C ASN A 23 1.57 2.51 -4.12
N GLN A 24 2.50 2.66 -5.06
CA GLN A 24 3.25 1.56 -5.66
C GLN A 24 4.29 1.00 -4.70
N VAL A 25 4.95 1.85 -3.90
CA VAL A 25 5.84 1.41 -2.83
C VAL A 25 5.07 0.61 -1.78
N ASP A 26 3.89 1.06 -1.38
CA ASP A 26 3.04 0.34 -0.42
C ASP A 26 2.51 -0.97 -0.99
N GLU A 27 2.15 -1.02 -2.27
CA GLU A 27 1.83 -2.29 -2.94
C GLU A 27 3.03 -3.25 -2.94
N ILE A 28 4.23 -2.77 -3.23
CA ILE A 28 5.46 -3.58 -3.15
C ILE A 28 5.61 -4.11 -1.72
N VAL A 29 5.53 -3.25 -0.70
CA VAL A 29 5.67 -3.63 0.71
C VAL A 29 4.59 -4.64 1.14
N ALA A 30 3.35 -4.50 0.69
CA ALA A 30 2.29 -5.48 0.94
C ALA A 30 2.65 -6.86 0.37
N ARG A 31 3.15 -6.90 -0.88
CA ARG A 31 3.65 -8.14 -1.51
C ARG A 31 4.84 -8.74 -0.74
N LEU A 32 5.75 -7.90 -0.23
CA LEU A 32 6.86 -8.36 0.63
C LEU A 32 6.34 -9.02 1.90
N ASN A 33 5.39 -8.38 2.59
CA ASN A 33 4.80 -8.91 3.83
C ASN A 33 4.16 -10.29 3.61
N VAL A 34 3.39 -10.47 2.53
CA VAL A 34 2.80 -11.77 2.17
C VAL A 34 3.87 -12.85 2.00
N CYS A 35 4.92 -12.56 1.23
CA CYS A 35 5.97 -13.53 0.97
C CYS A 35 6.88 -13.82 2.19
N LEU A 36 6.91 -12.92 3.17
CA LEU A 36 7.72 -13.02 4.37
C LEU A 36 6.94 -13.49 5.61
N ALA A 37 5.63 -13.70 5.51
CA ALA A 37 4.81 -14.24 6.59
C ALA A 37 5.35 -15.55 7.23
N PRO A 38 6.01 -16.48 6.49
CA PRO A 38 6.61 -17.68 7.08
C PRO A 38 7.91 -17.44 7.86
N VAL A 39 8.49 -16.23 7.82
CA VAL A 39 9.72 -15.91 8.55
C VAL A 39 9.42 -15.86 10.05
N PRO A 40 10.14 -16.62 10.89
CA PRO A 40 9.87 -16.65 12.32
C PRO A 40 9.98 -15.26 12.95
N GLN A 41 8.98 -14.93 13.77
CA GLN A 41 9.03 -13.73 14.60
C GLN A 41 10.06 -13.96 15.72
N SER A 42 10.87 -12.93 16.03
CA SER A 42 11.72 -12.98 17.20
C SER A 42 10.90 -12.59 18.42
N PRO A 43 10.83 -13.42 19.48
CA PRO A 43 10.04 -13.10 20.67
C PRO A 43 10.62 -11.94 21.51
N SER A 44 11.84 -11.48 21.21
CA SER A 44 12.59 -10.52 22.02
C SER A 44 12.97 -9.22 21.29
N SER A 45 12.41 -8.97 20.10
CA SER A 45 12.73 -7.79 19.31
C SER A 45 11.47 -7.11 18.79
N PHE A 46 11.41 -5.79 18.94
CA PHE A 46 10.40 -4.95 18.31
C PHE A 46 10.46 -5.02 16.77
N TYR A 47 11.60 -5.43 16.21
CA TYR A 47 11.78 -5.63 14.77
C TYR A 47 12.18 -7.06 14.45
N THR A 48 11.30 -7.78 13.79
CA THR A 48 11.56 -9.17 13.39
C THR A 48 12.40 -9.23 12.11
N PRO A 49 13.01 -10.40 11.80
CA PRO A 49 13.87 -10.48 10.63
C PRO A 49 13.21 -10.05 9.33
N ALA A 50 11.92 -10.38 9.17
CA ALA A 50 11.10 -9.90 8.06
C ALA A 50 10.98 -8.37 8.07
N ALA A 51 10.50 -7.78 9.16
CA ALA A 51 10.27 -6.33 9.26
C ALA A 51 11.56 -5.52 8.97
N ASN A 52 12.69 -5.95 9.52
CA ASN A 52 13.99 -5.33 9.25
C ASN A 52 14.39 -5.39 7.77
N CYS A 53 14.13 -6.50 7.09
CA CYS A 53 14.46 -6.64 5.68
C CYS A 53 13.49 -5.87 4.77
N ILE A 54 12.22 -5.76 5.15
CA ILE A 54 11.21 -4.96 4.45
C ILE A 54 11.56 -3.48 4.53
N MET A 55 11.91 -2.97 5.70
CA MET A 55 12.30 -1.57 5.88
C MET A 55 13.51 -1.20 5.00
N LYS A 56 14.52 -2.06 4.95
CA LYS A 56 15.68 -1.88 4.05
C LYS A 56 15.31 -1.94 2.58
N ALA A 57 14.37 -2.81 2.22
CA ALA A 57 13.87 -2.89 0.85
C ALA A 57 13.15 -1.61 0.44
N ARG A 58 12.33 -1.02 1.33
CA ARG A 58 11.67 0.28 1.12
C ARG A 58 12.69 1.38 0.84
N TRP A 59 13.70 1.54 1.70
CA TRP A 59 14.76 2.54 1.47
C TRP A 59 15.53 2.31 0.18
N SER A 60 15.75 1.05 -0.22
CA SER A 60 16.42 0.79 -1.50
C SER A 60 15.58 1.20 -2.71
N LEU A 61 14.25 1.21 -2.61
CA LEU A 61 13.38 1.75 -3.66
C LEU A 61 13.55 3.28 -3.75
N ASP A 62 13.62 3.96 -2.60
CA ASP A 62 13.88 5.41 -2.53
C ASP A 62 15.26 5.77 -3.14
N ASP A 63 16.23 4.86 -3.06
CA ASP A 63 17.56 4.98 -3.69
C ASP A 63 17.57 4.62 -5.20
N GLY A 64 16.41 4.37 -5.82
CA GLY A 64 16.27 4.06 -7.25
C GLY A 64 16.60 2.61 -7.62
N ASN A 65 16.39 1.65 -6.71
CA ASN A 65 16.44 0.23 -7.07
C ASN A 65 15.08 -0.25 -7.58
N THR A 66 15.11 -1.15 -8.57
CA THR A 66 13.89 -1.74 -9.13
C THR A 66 13.29 -2.80 -8.20
N LYS A 67 11.97 -2.99 -8.27
CA LYS A 67 11.23 -4.02 -7.53
C LYS A 67 11.78 -5.43 -7.77
N GLU A 68 12.23 -5.75 -8.98
CA GLU A 68 12.77 -7.08 -9.33
C GLU A 68 14.05 -7.40 -8.55
N SER A 69 14.87 -6.37 -8.29
CA SER A 69 16.12 -6.50 -7.55
C SER A 69 15.91 -6.87 -6.07
N LEU A 70 14.76 -6.50 -5.50
CA LEU A 70 14.45 -6.68 -4.08
C LEU A 70 14.44 -8.16 -3.66
N SER A 71 14.04 -9.07 -4.55
CA SER A 71 14.01 -10.51 -4.25
C SER A 71 15.38 -11.05 -3.82
N GLY A 72 16.46 -10.59 -4.47
CA GLY A 72 17.84 -10.95 -4.12
C GLY A 72 18.32 -10.25 -2.86
N SER A 73 18.02 -8.96 -2.71
CA SER A 73 18.42 -8.15 -1.55
C SER A 73 17.77 -8.63 -0.26
N ILE A 74 16.49 -8.99 -0.30
CA ILE A 74 15.76 -9.54 0.85
C ILE A 74 16.31 -10.92 1.22
N ALA A 75 16.54 -11.81 0.25
CA ALA A 75 17.11 -13.12 0.53
C ALA A 75 18.48 -13.01 1.23
N LYS A 76 19.36 -12.11 0.75
CA LYS A 76 20.64 -11.79 1.40
C LYS A 76 20.45 -11.23 2.81
N CYS A 77 19.47 -10.34 3.00
CA CYS A 77 19.16 -9.76 4.30
C CYS A 77 18.70 -10.84 5.31
N LEU A 78 17.77 -11.71 4.92
CA LEU A 78 17.27 -12.79 5.79
C LEU A 78 18.38 -13.79 6.14
N ALA A 79 19.26 -14.12 5.19
CA ALA A 79 20.41 -14.98 5.45
C ALA A 79 21.38 -14.36 6.47
N ARG A 80 21.64 -13.05 6.39
CA ARG A 80 22.44 -12.32 7.41
C ARG A 80 21.79 -12.34 8.79
N GLN A 81 20.46 -12.38 8.83
CA GLN A 81 19.68 -12.54 10.06
C GLN A 81 19.50 -13.99 10.50
N ARG A 82 20.25 -14.94 9.90
CA ARG A 82 20.26 -16.36 10.27
C ARG A 82 18.89 -17.05 10.13
N VAL A 83 18.02 -16.53 9.27
CA VAL A 83 16.77 -17.23 8.92
C VAL A 83 17.11 -18.54 8.21
N ASN A 84 16.35 -19.59 8.50
CA ASN A 84 16.55 -20.91 7.90
C ASN A 84 16.57 -20.83 6.37
N ALA A 85 17.56 -21.47 5.74
CA ALA A 85 17.77 -21.40 4.30
C ALA A 85 16.57 -21.86 3.45
N GLY A 86 15.80 -22.86 3.93
CA GLY A 86 14.57 -23.30 3.26
C GLY A 86 13.47 -22.24 3.30
N ILE A 87 13.34 -21.51 4.41
CA ILE A 87 12.42 -20.37 4.54
C ILE A 87 12.88 -19.23 3.64
N VAL A 88 14.18 -18.93 3.61
CA VAL A 88 14.76 -17.91 2.71
C VAL A 88 14.48 -18.25 1.24
N ALA A 89 14.70 -19.50 0.82
CA ALA A 89 14.45 -19.93 -0.55
C ALA A 89 12.97 -19.85 -0.92
N THR A 90 12.08 -20.23 0.00
CA THR A 90 10.62 -20.14 -0.18
C THR A 90 10.18 -18.68 -0.34
N ALA A 91 10.63 -17.79 0.54
CA ALA A 91 10.35 -16.37 0.47
C ALA A 91 10.89 -15.76 -0.83
N GLN A 92 12.14 -16.07 -1.19
CA GLN A 92 12.75 -15.57 -2.43
C GLN A 92 11.98 -15.99 -3.67
N LYS A 93 11.50 -17.25 -3.73
CA LYS A 93 10.67 -17.73 -4.82
C LYS A 93 9.36 -16.95 -4.91
N CYS A 94 8.63 -16.83 -3.80
CA CYS A 94 7.39 -16.03 -3.73
C CYS A 94 7.62 -14.59 -4.21
N LEU A 95 8.71 -13.96 -3.75
CA LEU A 95 9.05 -12.59 -4.11
C LEU A 95 9.31 -12.43 -5.61
N ARG A 96 10.05 -13.36 -6.24
CA ARG A 96 10.27 -13.34 -7.69
C ARG A 96 8.95 -13.40 -8.46
N GLU A 97 8.06 -14.30 -8.06
CA GLU A 97 6.75 -14.46 -8.71
C GLU A 97 5.83 -13.27 -8.47
N SER A 98 5.82 -12.73 -7.25
CA SER A 98 4.94 -11.62 -6.85
C SER A 98 5.39 -10.28 -7.43
N LEU A 99 6.70 -9.99 -7.44
CA LEU A 99 7.24 -8.72 -7.92
C LEU A 99 7.34 -8.67 -9.46
N ALA A 100 7.37 -9.81 -10.14
CA ALA A 100 7.28 -9.87 -11.60
C ALA A 100 5.91 -9.42 -12.14
N LYS A 101 4.86 -9.39 -11.29
CA LYS A 101 3.56 -8.85 -11.69
C LYS A 101 3.63 -7.33 -11.78
N ASP A 102 2.96 -6.76 -12.77
CA ASP A 102 2.80 -5.32 -12.90
C ASP A 102 2.28 -4.72 -11.59
N LEU A 103 2.79 -3.53 -11.26
CA LEU A 103 2.21 -2.75 -10.17
C LEU A 103 0.95 -2.10 -10.70
N LYS A 104 0.05 -1.74 -9.79
CA LYS A 104 -1.01 -0.80 -10.12
C LYS A 104 -0.38 0.48 -10.68
N PRO A 105 -1.09 1.20 -11.56
CA PRO A 105 -0.65 2.51 -12.00
C PRO A 105 -0.30 3.40 -10.81
N ALA A 106 0.74 4.21 -10.98
CA ALA A 106 0.99 5.32 -10.07
C ALA A 106 -0.28 6.16 -10.00
N LEU A 107 -0.74 6.44 -8.80
CA LEU A 107 -1.76 7.46 -8.63
C LEU A 107 -1.06 8.81 -8.65
N GLU A 108 -1.68 9.79 -9.29
CA GLU A 108 -1.21 11.16 -9.18
C GLU A 108 -1.44 11.64 -7.75
N GLU A 109 -0.66 12.63 -7.32
CA GLU A 109 -0.91 13.30 -6.04
C GLU A 109 -2.37 13.76 -6.00
N SER A 110 -3.02 13.58 -4.86
CA SER A 110 -4.45 13.86 -4.72
C SER A 110 -4.83 15.24 -5.25
N ASP A 111 -5.83 15.28 -6.13
CA ASP A 111 -6.49 16.53 -6.54
C ASP A 111 -7.26 17.21 -5.40
N TYR A 112 -7.46 16.52 -4.26
CA TYR A 112 -8.16 17.08 -3.12
C TYR A 112 -7.32 18.11 -2.36
N SER A 113 -7.90 19.30 -2.14
CA SER A 113 -7.35 20.27 -1.20
C SER A 113 -7.42 19.75 0.25
N ALA A 114 -6.72 20.42 1.16
CA ALA A 114 -6.80 20.11 2.59
C ALA A 114 -8.25 20.23 3.12
N GLU A 115 -8.99 21.25 2.67
CA GLU A 115 -10.40 21.45 3.02
C GLU A 115 -11.28 20.30 2.50
N GLN A 116 -11.00 19.82 1.29
CA GLN A 116 -11.71 18.69 0.69
C GLN A 116 -11.44 17.38 1.42
N LEU A 117 -10.19 17.13 1.85
CA LEU A 117 -9.84 15.98 2.69
C LEU A 117 -10.53 16.06 4.07
N ASP A 118 -10.61 17.25 4.67
CA ASP A 118 -11.34 17.48 5.93
C ASP A 118 -12.85 17.25 5.78
N GLU A 119 -13.42 17.65 4.64
CA GLU A 119 -14.82 17.38 4.31
C GLU A 119 -15.09 15.88 4.14
N ILE A 120 -14.25 15.17 3.37
CA ILE A 120 -14.30 13.71 3.24
C ILE A 120 -14.23 13.06 4.62
N SER A 121 -13.27 13.47 5.45
CA SER A 121 -13.07 12.97 6.82
C SER A 121 -14.32 13.17 7.67
N SER A 122 -14.93 14.35 7.61
CA SER A 122 -16.12 14.71 8.37
C SER A 122 -17.34 13.88 7.96
N ARG A 123 -17.53 13.68 6.64
CA ARG A 123 -18.60 12.84 6.09
C ARG A 123 -18.47 11.39 6.53
N ILE A 124 -17.27 10.81 6.40
CA ILE A 124 -17.00 9.43 6.87
C ILE A 124 -17.20 9.34 8.39
N ARG A 125 -16.68 10.31 9.15
CA ARG A 125 -16.82 10.33 10.61
C ARG A 125 -18.28 10.30 11.04
N ALA A 126 -19.15 11.07 10.39
CA ALA A 126 -20.59 11.08 10.68
C ALA A 126 -21.22 9.68 10.53
N CYS A 127 -20.81 8.93 9.51
CA CYS A 127 -21.28 7.57 9.26
C CYS A 127 -20.75 6.51 10.23
N LEU A 128 -19.61 6.77 10.88
CA LEU A 128 -18.98 5.85 11.82
C LEU A 128 -19.34 6.12 13.28
N THR A 129 -20.17 7.12 13.57
CA THR A 129 -20.56 7.54 14.93
C THR A 129 -21.18 6.45 15.81
N SER A 130 -21.78 5.42 15.19
CA SER A 130 -22.40 4.29 15.89
C SER A 130 -21.39 3.22 16.35
N ILE A 131 -20.13 3.33 15.94
CA ILE A 131 -19.08 2.37 16.32
C ILE A 131 -18.49 2.80 17.67
N PRO A 132 -18.46 1.90 18.66
CA PRO A 132 -17.89 2.22 19.97
C PRO A 132 -16.40 2.55 19.86
N GLU A 133 -16.01 3.67 20.44
CA GLU A 133 -14.61 4.05 20.63
C GLU A 133 -14.31 4.25 22.12
N THR A 134 -13.07 3.94 22.50
CA THR A 134 -12.50 4.22 23.82
C THR A 134 -11.13 4.87 23.63
N GLU A 135 -10.56 5.43 24.69
CA GLU A 135 -9.19 5.98 24.66
C GLU A 135 -8.14 4.97 24.14
N TYR A 136 -8.36 3.67 24.32
CA TYR A 136 -7.42 2.61 23.94
C TYR A 136 -7.86 1.78 22.73
N HIS A 137 -9.05 2.04 22.18
CA HIS A 137 -9.61 1.28 21.07
C HIS A 137 -10.45 2.18 20.18
N THR A 138 -9.89 2.55 19.03
CA THR A 138 -10.44 3.54 18.10
C THR A 138 -10.65 2.95 16.70
N PRO A 139 -11.39 1.83 16.56
CA PRO A 139 -11.48 1.10 15.29
C PRO A 139 -12.05 1.95 14.15
N ALA A 140 -13.02 2.83 14.45
CA ALA A 140 -13.60 3.72 13.45
C ALA A 140 -12.59 4.79 13.00
N SER A 141 -11.94 5.47 13.94
CA SER A 141 -10.94 6.49 13.64
C SER A 141 -9.71 5.91 12.94
N ASP A 142 -9.23 4.73 13.34
CA ASP A 142 -8.14 4.02 12.66
C ASP A 142 -8.48 3.77 11.19
N CYS A 143 -9.65 3.17 10.93
CA CYS A 143 -10.07 2.82 9.57
C CYS A 143 -10.35 4.06 8.71
N ARG A 144 -10.94 5.11 9.29
CA ARG A 144 -11.12 6.40 8.60
C ARG A 144 -9.78 7.02 8.25
N ASN A 145 -8.86 7.12 9.20
CA ASN A 145 -7.57 7.77 8.98
C ASN A 145 -6.76 7.04 7.92
N ASN A 146 -6.77 5.70 7.91
CA ASN A 146 -6.15 4.92 6.85
C ASN A 146 -6.76 5.24 5.49
N ALA A 147 -8.10 5.31 5.38
CA ALA A 147 -8.73 5.67 4.12
C ALA A 147 -8.43 7.11 3.68
N LEU A 148 -8.24 8.05 4.61
CA LEU A 148 -7.85 9.42 4.27
C LEU A 148 -6.41 9.52 3.75
N ILE A 149 -5.52 8.63 4.19
CA ILE A 149 -4.18 8.51 3.61
C ILE A 149 -4.31 8.12 2.14
N GLU A 150 -5.10 7.10 1.83
CA GLU A 150 -5.38 6.68 0.45
C GLU A 150 -6.00 7.81 -0.39
N ALA A 151 -6.95 8.56 0.20
CA ALA A 151 -7.52 9.74 -0.47
C ALA A 151 -6.45 10.77 -0.83
N GLY A 152 -5.53 11.08 0.10
CA GLY A 152 -4.39 11.98 -0.11
C GLY A 152 -3.36 11.44 -1.11
N GLU A 153 -3.34 10.12 -1.35
CA GLU A 153 -2.54 9.47 -2.38
C GLU A 153 -3.23 9.39 -3.75
N GLY A 154 -4.37 10.06 -3.92
CA GLY A 154 -5.06 10.17 -5.20
C GLY A 154 -6.09 9.09 -5.48
N TYR A 155 -6.46 8.28 -4.47
CA TYR A 155 -7.62 7.42 -4.62
C TYR A 155 -8.91 8.25 -4.65
N PRO A 156 -9.86 7.94 -5.55
CA PRO A 156 -11.12 8.67 -5.62
C PRO A 156 -11.92 8.44 -4.33
N LYS A 157 -12.57 9.50 -3.82
CA LYS A 157 -13.37 9.45 -2.58
C LYS A 157 -14.39 8.31 -2.57
N GLU A 158 -14.97 7.96 -3.71
CA GLU A 158 -15.94 6.88 -3.84
C GLU A 158 -15.34 5.50 -3.51
N SER A 159 -14.03 5.32 -3.72
CA SER A 159 -13.33 4.07 -3.43
C SER A 159 -12.96 3.88 -1.96
N LEU A 160 -13.08 4.93 -1.13
CA LEU A 160 -12.68 4.87 0.28
C LEU A 160 -13.49 3.86 1.10
N VAL A 161 -14.71 3.56 0.66
CA VAL A 161 -15.53 2.50 1.27
C VAL A 161 -14.85 1.13 1.20
N ASP A 162 -14.09 0.86 0.13
CA ASP A 162 -13.39 -0.42 -0.07
C ASP A 162 -12.16 -0.58 0.83
N PHE A 163 -11.69 0.51 1.46
CA PHE A 163 -10.65 0.48 2.48
C PHE A 163 -11.24 0.39 3.89
N ILE A 164 -12.30 1.16 4.15
CA ILE A 164 -12.92 1.24 5.47
C ILE A 164 -13.60 -0.07 5.85
N ILE A 165 -14.38 -0.67 4.95
CA ILE A 165 -15.21 -1.85 5.28
C ILE A 165 -14.36 -3.09 5.62
N PRO A 166 -13.33 -3.45 4.84
CA PRO A 166 -12.42 -4.54 5.23
C PRO A 166 -11.69 -4.24 6.54
N CYS A 167 -11.29 -2.99 6.78
CA CYS A 167 -10.66 -2.60 8.03
C CYS A 167 -11.60 -2.80 9.23
N LEU A 168 -12.86 -2.37 9.15
CA LEU A 168 -13.86 -2.56 10.21
C LEU A 168 -14.15 -4.04 10.47
N ASN A 169 -14.26 -4.84 9.41
CA ASN A 169 -14.42 -6.30 9.53
C ASN A 169 -13.21 -6.94 10.25
N GLY A 170 -12.00 -6.50 9.92
CA GLY A 170 -10.77 -6.94 10.59
C GLY A 170 -10.69 -6.54 12.08
N LYS A 171 -11.42 -5.50 12.48
CA LYS A 171 -11.53 -5.03 13.88
C LYS A 171 -12.69 -5.70 14.65
N SER A 172 -13.29 -6.75 14.09
CA SER A 172 -14.40 -7.50 14.71
C SER A 172 -15.65 -6.65 15.01
N ILE A 173 -15.90 -5.61 14.21
CA ILE A 173 -17.15 -4.83 14.31
C ILE A 173 -18.33 -5.68 13.83
N ALA A 174 -19.47 -5.61 14.53
CA ALA A 174 -20.64 -6.42 14.21
C ALA A 174 -21.14 -6.14 12.79
N ALA A 175 -21.41 -7.20 12.01
CA ALA A 175 -21.79 -7.10 10.60
C ALA A 175 -22.95 -6.12 10.31
N PRO A 176 -24.03 -6.04 11.12
CA PRO A 176 -25.09 -5.06 10.89
C PRO A 176 -24.61 -3.60 10.99
N VAL A 177 -23.66 -3.32 11.89
CA VAL A 177 -23.06 -1.99 12.06
C VAL A 177 -22.16 -1.68 10.86
N VAL A 178 -21.36 -2.65 10.41
CA VAL A 178 -20.52 -2.50 9.21
C VAL A 178 -21.37 -2.24 7.96
N SER A 179 -22.48 -2.97 7.77
CA SER A 179 -23.40 -2.72 6.64
C SER A 179 -24.06 -1.34 6.72
N ALA A 180 -24.48 -0.88 7.90
CA ALA A 180 -25.04 0.46 8.07
C ALA A 180 -24.00 1.55 7.75
N ALA A 181 -22.76 1.38 8.22
CA ALA A 181 -21.65 2.27 7.90
C ALA A 181 -21.36 2.29 6.38
N GLN A 182 -21.33 1.13 5.73
CA GLN A 182 -21.11 1.03 4.27
C GLN A 182 -22.14 1.83 3.49
N GLN A 183 -23.43 1.66 3.79
CA GLN A 183 -24.51 2.38 3.11
C GLN A 183 -24.40 3.88 3.31
N CYS A 184 -24.15 4.33 4.55
CA CYS A 184 -23.99 5.74 4.86
C CYS A 184 -22.76 6.35 4.15
N ILE A 185 -21.60 5.70 4.21
CA ILE A 185 -20.36 6.19 3.59
C ILE A 185 -20.52 6.28 2.08
N THR A 186 -21.09 5.25 1.45
CA THR A 186 -21.33 5.23 0.01
C THR A 186 -22.20 6.41 -0.41
N ALA A 187 -23.28 6.68 0.34
CA ALA A 187 -24.16 7.82 0.07
C ALA A 187 -23.45 9.17 0.28
N ALA A 188 -22.75 9.33 1.41
CA ALA A 188 -22.08 10.58 1.76
C ALA A 188 -20.94 10.94 0.81
N LEU A 189 -20.22 9.94 0.29
CA LEU A 189 -19.12 10.13 -0.65
C LEU A 189 -19.59 10.20 -2.12
N ALA A 190 -20.84 9.91 -2.43
CA ALA A 190 -21.41 10.16 -3.75
C ALA A 190 -21.68 11.65 -4.00
N GLU A 191 -21.90 12.43 -2.94
CA GLU A 191 -22.14 13.88 -3.05
C GLU A 191 -20.85 14.62 -3.47
N PRO A 192 -20.96 15.66 -4.31
CA PRO A 192 -19.80 16.48 -4.69
C PRO A 192 -19.18 17.14 -3.46
N LEU A 193 -17.86 17.35 -3.47
CA LEU A 193 -17.18 18.11 -2.43
C LEU A 193 -17.38 19.61 -2.66
N SER A 194 -17.16 20.39 -1.61
CA SER A 194 -17.04 21.84 -1.72
C SER A 194 -15.87 22.22 -2.65
N ALA A 195 -16.05 23.34 -3.33
CA ALA A 195 -15.10 23.92 -4.28
C ALA A 195 -14.13 24.87 -3.58
#